data_AF-A0A1U7XNH8-F1
#
_entry.id   AF-A0A1U7XNH8-F1
#
_cell.length_a   1.000
_cell.length_b   1.000
_cell.length_c   1.000
_cell.angle_alpha   90.00
_cell.angle_beta   90.00
_cell.angle_gamma   90.00
#
_symmetry.space_group_name_H-M   'P 1'
#
loop_
_entity.id
_entity.type
_entity.pdbx_description
1 polymer ?
#
loop_
_entity_poly.entity_id
_entity_poly.type
_entity_poly.pdbx_seq_one_letter_code
_entity_poly.pdbx_strand_id
1 'polypeptide(L)'
;MPRGQLRVISIFICRGKGDYQIDYKPAPRITEANKTNDRRSLQRALDKRLYLLVHGTTHGSPSEKPVWHFPEKVYDSEETLRKCAESALKSVIGDLSHTYFVGNAPMGHIAVQPTEDKEKTSFKRFFFKSQVIATNKFNIRKCDDFVWVTKDELLVYFPEQAEFLNKMIIS
;
A
#
# COMPACT_ATOMS: atom_id res chain seq x y z
N MET A 1 -60.23 3.28 -25.43
CA MET A 1 -59.07 4.13 -25.81
C MET A 1 -57.82 3.61 -25.10
N PRO A 2 -56.77 3.16 -25.80
CA PRO A 2 -55.47 2.95 -25.17
C PRO A 2 -54.68 4.26 -25.16
N ARG A 3 -54.22 4.70 -23.97
CA ARG A 3 -53.32 5.84 -23.82
C ARG A 3 -51.91 5.40 -24.22
N GLY A 4 -51.40 5.93 -25.33
CA GLY A 4 -50.02 5.68 -25.77
C GLY A 4 -49.02 6.39 -24.84
N GLN A 5 -47.97 5.69 -24.43
CA GLN A 5 -46.86 6.25 -23.65
C GLN A 5 -45.71 6.63 -24.61
N LEU A 6 -45.32 7.91 -24.58
CA LEU A 6 -44.19 8.42 -25.36
C LEU A 6 -42.85 8.06 -24.70
N ARG A 7 -41.85 7.68 -25.51
CA ARG A 7 -40.45 7.64 -25.10
C ARG A 7 -39.63 8.51 -26.03
N VAL A 8 -38.98 9.52 -25.46
CA VAL A 8 -38.04 10.39 -26.17
C VAL A 8 -36.65 9.77 -26.01
N ILE A 9 -36.01 9.41 -27.13
CA ILE A 9 -34.60 9.02 -27.15
C ILE A 9 -33.83 10.32 -27.36
N SER A 10 -33.18 10.81 -26.30
CA SER A 10 -32.27 11.95 -26.42
C SER A 10 -30.86 11.42 -26.65
N ILE A 11 -30.37 11.54 -27.88
CA ILE A 11 -28.96 11.36 -28.20
C ILE A 11 -28.33 12.75 -28.22
N PHE A 12 -27.52 13.04 -27.20
CA PHE A 12 -26.70 14.24 -27.17
C PHE A 12 -25.33 13.90 -27.77
N ILE A 13 -25.14 14.16 -29.07
CA ILE A 13 -23.80 14.16 -29.68
C ILE A 13 -23.35 15.62 -29.73
N CYS A 14 -22.72 16.09 -28.65
CA CYS A 14 -21.86 17.25 -28.76
C CYS A 14 -20.54 16.84 -29.42
N ARG A 15 -20.50 16.83 -30.75
CA ARG A 15 -19.24 17.07 -31.46
C ARG A 15 -19.00 18.57 -31.48
N GLY A 16 -18.66 19.11 -30.32
CA GLY A 16 -18.12 20.46 -30.22
C GLY A 16 -16.79 20.48 -30.98
N LYS A 17 -16.77 21.11 -32.16
CA LYS A 17 -15.55 21.68 -32.71
C LYS A 17 -15.21 22.87 -31.83
N GLY A 18 -14.50 22.60 -30.74
CA GLY A 18 -13.94 23.64 -29.92
C GLY A 18 -12.54 23.94 -30.42
N ASP A 19 -12.31 25.16 -30.91
CA ASP A 19 -10.99 25.72 -31.16
C ASP A 19 -10.26 26.02 -29.82
N TYR A 20 -10.26 25.04 -28.92
CA TYR A 20 -9.48 25.06 -27.69
C TYR A 20 -8.07 24.58 -28.01
N GLN A 21 -7.26 25.44 -28.63
CA GLN A 21 -5.81 25.31 -28.54
C GLN A 21 -5.38 25.63 -27.10
N ILE A 22 -5.64 24.72 -26.18
CA ILE A 22 -4.97 24.74 -24.88
C ILE A 22 -3.57 24.22 -25.15
N ASP A 23 -2.56 25.10 -25.12
CA ASP A 23 -1.17 24.68 -25.06
C ASP A 23 -1.01 23.75 -23.86
N TYR A 24 -0.88 22.45 -24.14
CA TYR A 24 -0.77 21.43 -23.12
C TYR A 24 0.55 21.60 -22.39
N LYS A 25 0.50 22.23 -21.22
CA LYS A 25 1.62 22.31 -20.30
C LYS A 25 1.52 21.14 -19.31
N PRO A 26 2.38 20.12 -19.40
CA PRO A 26 2.34 19.01 -18.45
C PRO A 26 2.60 19.53 -17.04
N ALA A 27 1.90 18.94 -16.06
CA ALA A 27 2.14 19.26 -14.66
C ALA A 27 3.61 18.96 -14.29
N PRO A 28 4.23 19.79 -13.43
CA PRO A 28 5.60 19.56 -13.00
C PRO A 28 5.74 18.22 -12.29
N ARG A 29 6.81 17.48 -12.59
CA ARG A 29 7.14 16.21 -11.93
C ARG A 29 7.41 16.35 -10.43
N ILE A 30 7.84 17.55 -10.01
CA ILE A 30 8.12 17.88 -8.62
C ILE A 30 6.89 18.57 -8.03
N THR A 31 6.18 17.84 -7.19
CA THR A 31 5.04 18.34 -6.40
C THR A 31 5.49 19.08 -5.13
N GLU A 32 4.58 19.80 -4.49
CA GLU A 32 4.85 20.47 -3.20
C GLU A 32 5.26 19.47 -2.11
N ALA A 33 4.66 18.28 -2.10
CA ALA A 33 5.01 17.19 -1.20
C ALA A 33 6.47 16.71 -1.35
N ASN A 34 7.07 16.86 -2.53
CA ASN A 34 8.51 16.63 -2.71
C ASN A 34 9.36 17.72 -2.05
N LYS A 35 8.91 18.98 -2.10
CA LYS A 35 9.63 20.11 -1.50
C LYS A 35 9.57 20.09 0.03
N THR A 36 8.42 19.73 0.59
CA THR A 36 8.21 19.63 2.04
C THR A 36 8.60 18.28 2.62
N ASN A 37 9.01 17.33 1.77
CA ASN A 37 9.33 15.96 2.14
C ASN A 37 8.20 15.27 2.94
N ASP A 38 6.96 15.49 2.52
CA ASP A 38 5.80 14.93 3.22
C ASP A 38 5.72 13.41 2.98
N ARG A 39 6.03 12.65 4.03
CA ARG A 39 6.05 11.18 4.01
C ARG A 39 4.67 10.56 4.21
N ARG A 40 3.63 11.36 4.50
CA ARG A 40 2.25 10.85 4.61
C ARG A 40 1.52 10.90 3.28
N SER A 41 1.95 11.77 2.37
CA SER A 41 1.34 11.94 1.06
C SER A 41 1.91 10.99 0.01
N LEU A 42 1.01 10.36 -0.75
CA LEU A 42 1.34 9.57 -1.95
C LEU A 42 1.76 10.44 -3.14
N GLN A 43 1.57 11.76 -3.05
CA GLN A 43 1.95 12.70 -4.12
C GLN A 43 3.44 13.06 -4.09
N ARG A 44 4.23 12.47 -3.19
CA ARG A 44 5.70 12.60 -3.15
C ARG A 44 6.34 11.54 -4.06
N ALA A 45 7.42 11.91 -4.75
CA ALA A 45 8.23 11.03 -5.59
C ALA A 45 7.41 10.20 -6.61
N LEU A 46 6.63 10.88 -7.47
CA LEU A 46 5.79 10.26 -8.51
C LEU A 46 6.59 9.41 -9.53
N ASP A 47 7.91 9.62 -9.58
CA ASP A 47 8.87 8.88 -10.39
C ASP A 47 9.35 7.58 -9.72
N LYS A 48 9.16 7.44 -8.40
CA LYS A 48 9.60 6.28 -7.61
C LYS A 48 8.43 5.47 -7.07
N ARG A 49 8.68 4.20 -6.78
CA ARG A 49 7.73 3.36 -6.04
C ARG A 49 7.81 3.67 -4.55
N LEU A 50 6.65 3.87 -3.93
CA LEU A 50 6.49 4.09 -2.51
C LEU A 50 6.07 2.79 -1.82
N TYR A 51 6.61 2.55 -0.62
CA TYR A 51 6.30 1.41 0.23
C TYR A 51 5.67 1.92 1.52
N LEU A 52 4.61 1.24 1.97
CA LEU A 52 3.92 1.58 3.20
C LEU A 52 4.63 0.94 4.39
N LEU A 53 5.04 1.77 5.34
CA LEU A 53 5.46 1.34 6.67
C LEU A 53 4.51 1.87 7.73
N VAL A 54 4.34 1.05 8.75
CA VAL A 54 3.48 1.30 9.90
C VAL A 54 4.34 1.32 11.15
N HIS A 55 4.01 2.25 12.06
CA HIS A 55 4.60 2.30 13.39
C HIS A 55 3.65 1.65 14.39
N GLY A 56 4.18 0.72 15.18
CA GLY A 56 3.41 0.07 16.24
C GLY A 56 4.15 -1.10 16.86
N THR A 57 3.46 -1.82 17.74
CA THR A 57 3.99 -3.00 18.43
C THR A 57 3.87 -4.24 17.53
N THR A 58 5.02 -4.80 17.12
CA THR A 58 5.08 -6.05 16.36
C THR A 58 5.03 -7.28 17.26
N HIS A 59 4.37 -8.36 16.81
CA HIS A 59 4.56 -9.68 17.41
C HIS A 59 5.98 -10.17 17.13
N GLY A 60 6.84 -10.13 18.16
CA GLY A 60 8.22 -10.60 18.07
C GLY A 60 9.29 -9.60 18.52
N SER A 61 8.96 -8.31 18.72
CA SER A 61 9.93 -7.37 19.28
C SER A 61 10.34 -7.81 20.71
N PRO A 62 11.65 -7.88 21.03
CA PRO A 62 12.14 -8.23 22.36
C PRO A 62 11.84 -7.15 23.42
N SER A 63 11.41 -5.97 22.99
CA SER A 63 11.01 -4.86 23.84
C SER A 63 9.66 -4.37 23.35
N GLU A 64 8.69 -4.06 24.23
CA GLU A 64 7.39 -3.42 23.89
C GLU A 64 7.53 -2.01 23.27
N LYS A 65 8.70 -1.69 22.72
CA LYS A 65 8.96 -0.44 22.02
C LYS A 65 8.33 -0.54 20.63
N PRO A 66 7.59 0.49 20.20
CA PRO A 66 7.03 0.52 18.87
C PRO A 66 8.17 0.62 17.86
N VAL A 67 8.09 -0.21 16.83
CA VAL A 67 9.09 -0.29 15.75
C VAL A 67 8.39 -0.13 14.41
N TRP A 68 9.11 0.41 13.44
CA TRP A 68 8.63 0.45 12.06
C TRP A 68 8.58 -0.96 11.49
N HIS A 69 7.44 -1.33 10.93
CA HIS A 69 7.21 -2.64 10.34
C HIS A 69 6.22 -2.54 9.18
N PHE A 70 6.16 -3.60 8.37
CA PHE A 70 5.11 -3.76 7.38
C PHE A 70 3.82 -4.22 8.06
N PRO A 71 2.63 -3.92 7.49
CA PRO A 71 1.37 -4.49 7.97
C PRO A 71 1.46 -6.02 8.06
N GLU A 72 1.55 -6.54 9.28
CA GLU A 72 1.65 -7.98 9.56
C GLU A 72 0.49 -8.44 10.45
N LYS A 73 0.12 -9.72 10.33
CA LYS A 73 -0.88 -10.38 11.15
C LYS A 73 -0.44 -11.81 11.40
N VAL A 74 -0.62 -12.29 12.63
CA VAL A 74 -0.39 -13.70 12.95
C VAL A 74 -1.46 -14.52 12.25
N TYR A 75 -1.01 -15.56 11.53
CA TYR A 75 -1.91 -16.49 10.88
C TYR A 75 -2.56 -17.37 11.95
N ASP A 76 -3.88 -17.29 12.04
CA ASP A 76 -4.65 -18.04 13.04
C ASP A 76 -5.79 -18.81 12.38
N SER A 77 -6.78 -18.11 11.82
CA SER A 77 -8.05 -18.72 11.42
C SER A 77 -8.45 -18.48 9.96
N GLU A 78 -7.63 -17.84 9.13
CA GLU A 78 -7.97 -17.59 7.72
C GLU A 78 -7.75 -18.80 6.81
N GLU A 79 -8.59 -18.95 5.79
CA GLU A 79 -8.51 -20.06 4.83
C GLU A 79 -7.23 -20.07 3.98
N THR A 80 -6.66 -18.90 3.70
CA THR A 80 -5.45 -18.78 2.86
C THR A 80 -4.54 -17.69 3.39
N LEU A 81 -3.23 -17.86 3.20
CA LEU A 81 -2.22 -16.86 3.55
C LEU A 81 -2.50 -15.50 2.88
N ARG A 82 -3.02 -15.52 1.64
CA ARG A 82 -3.44 -14.30 0.94
C ARG A 82 -4.57 -13.58 1.66
N LYS A 83 -5.64 -14.27 2.06
CA LYS A 83 -6.75 -13.67 2.81
C LYS A 83 -6.28 -13.10 4.16
N CYS A 84 -5.33 -13.75 4.80
CA CYS A 84 -4.70 -13.24 6.03
C CYS A 84 -3.96 -11.92 5.76
N ALA A 85 -3.17 -11.84 4.69
CA ALA A 85 -2.48 -10.61 4.27
C ALA A 85 -3.47 -9.48 3.87
N GLU A 86 -4.55 -9.82 3.18
CA GLU A 86 -5.64 -8.88 2.87
C GLU A 86 -6.28 -8.37 4.17
N SER A 87 -6.57 -9.24 5.14
CA SER A 87 -7.10 -8.86 6.46
C SER A 87 -6.15 -7.96 7.25
N ALA A 88 -4.85 -8.23 7.21
CA ALA A 88 -3.82 -7.40 7.83
C ALA A 88 -3.81 -5.98 7.25
N LEU A 89 -3.78 -5.88 5.91
CA LEU A 89 -3.82 -4.60 5.22
C LEU A 89 -5.13 -3.85 5.45
N LYS A 90 -6.26 -4.57 5.46
CA LYS A 90 -7.59 -4.03 5.78
C LYS A 90 -7.66 -3.49 7.20
N SER A 91 -6.96 -4.11 8.15
CA SER A 91 -6.95 -3.63 9.53
C SER A 91 -6.25 -2.28 9.67
N VAL A 92 -5.21 -2.04 8.86
CA VAL A 92 -4.46 -0.78 8.82
C VAL A 92 -5.22 0.30 8.04
N ILE A 93 -5.57 0.00 6.79
CA ILE A 93 -6.10 0.97 5.81
C ILE A 93 -7.62 1.10 5.87
N GLY A 94 -8.32 0.09 6.39
CA GLY A 94 -9.78 0.02 6.46
C GLY A 94 -10.43 -0.40 5.14
N ASP A 95 -10.19 0.35 4.07
CA ASP A 95 -10.77 0.11 2.75
C ASP A 95 -9.74 -0.45 1.76
N LEU A 96 -10.06 -1.62 1.19
CA LEU A 96 -9.23 -2.31 0.20
C LEU A 96 -9.72 -2.14 -1.24
N SER A 97 -10.81 -1.39 -1.47
CA SER A 97 -11.43 -1.20 -2.79
C SER A 97 -10.46 -0.77 -3.90
N HIS A 98 -9.37 -0.11 -3.53
CA HIS A 98 -8.37 0.40 -4.47
C HIS A 98 -6.99 -0.29 -4.35
N THR A 99 -6.96 -1.45 -3.70
CA THR A 99 -5.75 -2.26 -3.54
C THR A 99 -5.86 -3.56 -4.34
N TYR A 100 -4.77 -3.97 -4.98
CA TYR A 100 -4.70 -5.17 -5.78
C TYR A 100 -3.53 -6.05 -5.33
N PHE A 101 -3.82 -7.30 -4.99
CA PHE A 101 -2.82 -8.31 -4.62
C PHE A 101 -2.31 -9.05 -5.85
N VAL A 102 -0.99 -9.12 -6.02
CA VAL A 102 -0.37 -9.75 -7.19
C VAL A 102 -0.20 -11.25 -6.93
N GLY A 103 -1.21 -12.01 -7.34
CA GLY A 103 -1.19 -13.48 -7.26
C GLY A 103 -1.51 -14.03 -5.86
N ASN A 104 -1.56 -15.36 -5.77
CA ASN A 104 -1.87 -16.09 -4.53
C ASN A 104 -0.62 -16.61 -3.81
N ALA A 105 0.55 -16.60 -4.47
CA ALA A 105 1.79 -17.08 -3.90
C ALA A 105 2.53 -15.95 -3.18
N PRO A 106 3.22 -16.24 -2.05
CA PRO A 106 4.10 -15.27 -1.41
C PRO A 106 5.30 -14.97 -2.32
N MET A 107 5.77 -13.73 -2.31
CA MET A 107 6.99 -13.30 -3.01
C MET A 107 8.26 -13.84 -2.36
N GLY A 108 8.23 -14.04 -1.05
CA GLY A 108 9.37 -14.48 -0.27
C GLY A 108 8.98 -14.79 1.14
N HIS A 109 9.90 -15.39 1.89
CA HIS A 109 9.72 -15.64 3.31
C HIS A 109 11.02 -15.36 4.07
N ILE A 110 10.89 -14.92 5.32
CA ILE A 110 11.99 -14.81 6.28
C ILE A 110 11.65 -15.71 7.46
N ALA A 111 12.59 -16.59 7.82
CA ALA A 111 12.50 -17.35 9.06
C ALA A 111 13.10 -16.50 10.19
N VAL A 112 12.27 -16.10 11.14
CA VAL A 112 12.73 -15.42 12.36
C VAL A 112 12.99 -16.51 13.39
N GLN A 113 14.26 -16.73 13.70
CA GLN A 113 14.65 -17.62 14.78
C GLN A 113 14.48 -16.89 16.12
N PRO A 114 14.07 -17.59 17.18
CA PRO A 114 14.02 -17.00 18.50
C PRO A 114 15.45 -16.66 18.94
N THR A 115 15.68 -15.39 19.26
CA THR A 115 16.84 -14.97 20.05
C THR A 115 16.70 -15.64 21.42
N GLU A 116 17.82 -16.05 22.03
CA GLU A 116 17.95 -17.02 23.15
C GLU A 116 17.15 -16.75 24.45
N ASP A 117 16.29 -15.74 24.49
CA ASP A 117 15.32 -15.54 25.56
C ASP A 117 14.01 -16.30 25.29
N LYS A 118 13.76 -17.19 26.24
CA LYS A 118 12.71 -18.21 26.30
C LYS A 118 11.31 -17.67 25.95
N GLU A 119 10.53 -18.52 25.26
CA GLU A 119 9.08 -18.43 24.94
C GLU A 119 8.64 -17.93 23.55
N LYS A 120 9.53 -17.47 22.65
CA LYS A 120 9.12 -17.19 21.27
C LYS A 120 9.28 -18.43 20.39
N THR A 121 8.18 -18.95 19.88
CA THR A 121 8.20 -19.99 18.84
C THR A 121 8.85 -19.43 17.58
N SER A 122 9.68 -20.23 16.89
CA SER A 122 10.22 -19.85 15.59
C SER A 122 9.08 -19.61 14.61
N PHE A 123 9.01 -18.43 14.00
CA PHE A 123 7.95 -18.09 13.07
C PHE A 123 8.51 -17.70 11.70
N LYS A 124 7.72 -17.99 10.66
CA LYS A 124 8.06 -17.64 9.27
C LYS A 124 7.18 -16.48 8.85
N ARG A 125 7.79 -15.36 8.45
CA ARG A 125 7.10 -14.22 7.84
C ARG A 125 7.03 -14.46 6.33
N PHE A 126 5.83 -14.41 5.77
CA PHE A 126 5.59 -14.48 4.33
C PHE A 126 5.25 -13.11 3.78
N PHE A 127 5.90 -12.71 2.70
CA PHE A 127 5.72 -11.40 2.07
C PHE A 127 4.80 -11.53 0.85
N PHE A 128 3.75 -10.72 0.80
CA PHE A 128 2.84 -10.62 -0.34
C PHE A 128 2.95 -9.25 -0.99
N LYS A 129 2.88 -9.20 -2.32
CA LYS A 129 2.84 -7.95 -3.06
C LYS A 129 1.41 -7.42 -3.15
N SER A 130 1.22 -6.17 -2.76
CA SER A 130 0.02 -5.40 -3.09
C SER A 130 0.39 -4.11 -3.80
N GLN A 131 -0.52 -3.62 -4.64
CA GLN A 131 -0.39 -2.37 -5.38
C GLN A 131 -1.63 -1.51 -5.15
N VAL A 132 -1.44 -0.20 -5.01
CA VAL A 132 -2.53 0.77 -4.90
C VAL A 132 -2.80 1.33 -6.29
N ILE A 133 -4.05 1.28 -6.74
CA ILE A 133 -4.39 1.62 -8.13
C ILE A 133 -4.94 3.06 -8.25
N ALA A 134 -5.77 3.52 -7.31
CA ALA A 134 -6.58 4.72 -7.59
C ALA A 134 -6.86 5.65 -6.39
N THR A 135 -6.26 5.42 -5.23
CA THR A 135 -6.57 6.21 -4.03
C THR A 135 -5.37 7.00 -3.53
N ASN A 136 -5.54 8.32 -3.45
CA ASN A 136 -4.56 9.25 -2.87
C ASN A 136 -4.76 9.47 -1.36
N LYS A 137 -5.85 8.98 -0.77
CA LYS A 137 -6.20 9.20 0.64
C LYS A 137 -6.58 7.90 1.33
N PHE A 138 -5.71 7.43 2.22
CA PHE A 138 -6.00 6.30 3.08
C PHE A 138 -6.39 6.79 4.48
N ASN A 139 -7.54 6.36 4.97
CA ASN A 139 -7.96 6.61 6.33
C ASN A 139 -7.39 5.49 7.21
N ILE A 140 -6.16 5.69 7.70
CA ILE A 140 -5.50 4.72 8.55
C ILE A 140 -6.10 4.82 9.95
N ARG A 141 -6.77 3.74 10.37
CA ARG A 141 -7.63 3.74 11.58
C ARG A 141 -7.03 3.01 12.78
N LYS A 142 -5.95 2.24 12.61
CA LYS A 142 -5.39 1.36 13.66
C LYS A 142 -3.86 1.37 13.76
N CYS A 143 -3.23 2.51 13.50
CA CYS A 143 -1.78 2.65 13.65
C CYS A 143 -1.45 3.99 14.29
N ASP A 144 -0.45 4.01 15.15
CA ASP A 144 0.03 5.24 15.79
C ASP A 144 0.55 6.20 14.72
N ASP A 145 1.32 5.67 13.77
CA ASP A 145 1.85 6.41 12.64
C ASP A 145 2.02 5.53 11.40
N PHE A 146 2.05 6.17 10.23
CA PHE A 146 2.35 5.54 8.95
C PHE A 146 3.19 6.46 8.09
N VAL A 147 4.04 5.87 7.25
CA VAL A 147 4.87 6.60 6.29
C VAL A 147 4.97 5.86 4.96
N TRP A 148 5.06 6.63 3.89
CA TRP A 148 5.37 6.17 2.55
C TRP A 148 6.85 6.46 2.26
N VAL A 149 7.63 5.38 2.18
CA VAL A 149 9.09 5.46 1.99
C VAL A 149 9.48 5.01 0.61
N THR A 150 10.55 5.60 0.10
CA THR A 150 11.20 5.11 -1.12
C THR A 150 12.03 3.85 -0.82
N LYS A 151 12.46 3.14 -1.87
CA LYS A 151 13.37 1.99 -1.72
C LYS A 151 14.64 2.35 -0.94
N ASP A 152 15.23 3.52 -1.22
CA ASP A 152 16.46 3.98 -0.57
C ASP A 152 16.25 4.18 0.94
N GLU A 153 15.13 4.81 1.32
CA GLU A 153 14.77 5.03 2.73
C GLU A 153 14.43 3.71 3.42
N LEU A 154 13.77 2.78 2.74
CA LEU A 154 13.40 1.47 3.29
C LEU A 154 14.62 0.68 3.79
N LEU A 155 15.75 0.76 3.07
CA LEU A 155 16.99 0.08 3.47
C LEU A 155 17.58 0.66 4.76
N VAL A 156 17.35 1.94 5.04
CA VAL A 156 17.78 2.61 6.28
C VAL A 156 16.95 2.14 7.48
N TYR A 157 15.66 1.86 7.28
CA TYR A 157 14.79 1.35 8.34
C TYR A 157 15.09 -0.11 8.72
N PHE A 158 15.53 -0.93 7.76
CA PHE A 158 15.78 -2.37 7.97
C PHE A 158 17.18 -2.79 7.52
N PRO A 159 18.25 -2.41 8.22
CA PRO A 159 19.62 -2.71 7.79
C PRO A 159 19.90 -4.23 7.74
N GLU A 160 19.39 -5.00 8.71
CA GLU A 160 19.63 -6.45 8.79
C GLU A 160 18.95 -7.24 7.66
N GLN A 161 17.83 -6.74 7.16
CA GLN A 161 17.02 -7.41 6.12
C GLN A 161 17.11 -6.68 4.77
N ALA A 162 17.97 -5.66 4.68
CA ALA A 162 18.12 -4.78 3.53
C ALA A 162 18.44 -5.56 2.25
N GLU A 163 19.38 -6.51 2.30
CA GLU A 163 19.75 -7.30 1.12
C GLU A 163 18.60 -8.16 0.60
N PHE A 164 17.82 -8.75 1.51
CA PHE A 164 16.66 -9.56 1.15
C PHE A 164 15.53 -8.71 0.56
N LEU A 165 15.22 -7.58 1.18
CA LEU A 165 14.24 -6.62 0.65
C LEU A 165 14.68 -6.07 -0.71
N ASN A 166 15.97 -5.80 -0.90
CA ASN A 166 16.52 -5.32 -2.16
C ASN A 166 16.33 -6.34 -3.30
N LYS A 167 16.47 -7.65 -3.01
CA LYS A 167 16.21 -8.73 -3.97
C LYS A 167 14.72 -8.88 -4.31
N MET A 168 13.83 -8.72 -3.32
CA MET A 168 12.38 -8.84 -3.54
C MET A 168 11.79 -7.62 -4.27
N ILE A 169 12.35 -6.44 -4.03
CA ILE A 169 11.80 -5.17 -4.50
C ILE A 169 12.58 -4.69 -5.74
N ILE A 170 12.01 -4.98 -6.91
CA ILE A 170 12.53 -4.52 -8.20
C ILE A 170 12.23 -3.02 -8.36
N SER A 171 13.19 -2.27 -8.92
CA SER A 171 13.03 -0.84 -9.21
C SER A 171 12.04 -0.56 -10.35
#